data_AF-A0A9W4SDT0-F1
#
_entry.id   AF-A0A9W4SDT0-F1
#
_cell.length_a   1.000
_cell.length_b   1.000
_cell.length_c   1.000
_cell.angle_alpha   90.00
_cell.angle_beta   90.00
_cell.angle_gamma   90.00
#
_symmetry.space_group_name_H-M   'P 1'
#
loop_
_entity.id
_entity.type
_entity.pdbx_description
1 polymer ?
#
loop_
_entity_poly.entity_id
_entity_poly.type
_entity_poly.pdbx_seq_one_letter_code
_entity_poly.pdbx_strand_id
1 'polypeptide(L)' 'MQTSPKVLRGKPYSLASDIYSFSMIMWEFISGIPPFDNEAHDF' A
#
# COMPACT_ATOMS: atom_id res chain seq x y z
N MET A 1 15.92 24.51 7.29
CA MET A 1 15.72 23.24 6.55
C MET A 1 16.95 22.38 6.75
N GLN A 2 16.86 21.31 7.55
CA GLN A 2 17.96 20.35 7.64
C GLN A 2 17.33 18.96 7.78
N THR A 3 17.07 18.31 6.65
CA THR A 3 16.64 16.92 6.59
C THR A 3 17.86 16.03 6.40
N SER A 4 18.05 15.08 7.32
CA SER A 4 19.17 14.15 7.37
C SER A 4 19.18 13.22 6.14
N PRO A 5 20.32 13.06 5.42
CA PRO A 5 20.41 12.24 4.20
C PRO A 5 20.27 10.73 4.45
N LYS A 6 20.14 10.28 5.71
CA LYS A 6 19.99 8.86 6.05
C LYS A 6 18.55 8.34 5.96
N VAL A 7 17.54 9.20 5.86
CA VAL A 7 16.12 8.80 5.83
C VAL A 7 15.61 8.54 4.40
N LEU A 8 16.32 9.02 3.38
CA LEU A 8 15.89 8.97 1.98
C LEU A 8 16.57 7.88 1.15
N ARG A 9 17.02 6.79 1.76
CA ARG A 9 17.32 5.57 0.99
C ARG A 9 16.01 4.80 0.76
N GLY A 10 15.05 5.50 0.16
CA GLY A 10 13.74 4.98 -0.18
C GLY A 10 13.90 3.79 -1.13
N LYS A 11 13.15 2.72 -0.90
CA LYS A 11 13.05 1.63 -1.86
C LYS A 11 12.70 2.22 -3.23
N PRO A 12 13.22 1.65 -4.34
CA PRO A 12 12.87 2.13 -5.67
C PRO A 12 11.35 2.12 -5.80
N TYR A 13 10.79 3.31 -6.00
CA TYR A 13 9.40 3.47 -6.35
C TYR A 13 9.16 2.70 -7.65
N SER A 14 8.11 1.89 -7.68
CA SER A 14 7.78 1.07 -8.84
C SER A 14 6.36 1.34 -9.29
N LEU A 15 6.21 1.58 -10.59
CA LEU A 15 4.90 1.72 -11.24
C LEU A 15 4.00 0.50 -10.97
N ALA A 16 4.61 -0.69 -10.83
CA ALA A 16 3.90 -1.91 -10.47
C ALA A 16 3.20 -1.80 -9.09
N SER A 17 3.85 -1.15 -8.12
CA SER A 17 3.26 -0.90 -6.80
C SER A 17 2.06 0.04 -6.86
N ASP A 18 2.10 1.06 -7.72
CA ASP A 18 0.97 1.99 -7.87
C ASP A 18 -0.21 1.32 -8.55
N ILE A 19 0.05 0.58 -9.63
CA ILE A 19 -1.01 -0.14 -10.34
C ILE A 19 -1.67 -1.16 -9.40
N TYR A 20 -0.87 -1.89 -8.63
CA TYR A 20 -1.39 -2.84 -7.65
C TYR A 20 -2.26 -2.15 -6.59
N SER A 21 -1.73 -1.12 -5.94
CA SER A 21 -2.46 -0.40 -4.87
C SER A 21 -3.74 0.28 -5.39
N PHE A 22 -3.70 0.92 -6.56
CA PHE A 22 -4.88 1.48 -7.20
C PHE A 22 -5.91 0.41 -7.54
N SER A 23 -5.47 -0.75 -8.03
CA SER A 23 -6.36 -1.88 -8.36
C SER A 23 -7.04 -2.46 -7.12
N MET A 24 -6.34 -2.54 -5.98
CA MET A 24 -6.92 -3.00 -4.72
C MET A 24 -8.04 -2.08 -4.22
N ILE A 25 -7.83 -0.76 -4.32
CA ILE A 25 -8.85 0.24 -3.98
C ILE A 25 -10.07 0.08 -4.90
N MET A 26 -9.86 0.01 -6.22
CA MET A 26 -10.96 -0.16 -7.18
C MET A 26 -11.74 -1.46 -6.95
N TRP A 27 -11.04 -2.55 -6.65
CA TRP A 27 -11.66 -3.84 -6.32
C TRP A 27 -12.55 -3.74 -5.07
N GLU A 28 -12.11 -3.05 -4.03
CA GLU A 28 -12.92 -2.80 -2.83
C GLU A 28 -14.21 -2.04 -3.15
N PHE A 29 -14.13 -0.96 -3.94
CA PHE A 29 -15.31 -0.20 -4.37
C PHE A 29 -16.29 -1.02 -5.22
N ILE A 30 -15.78 -1.89 -6.09
CA ILE A 30 -16.61 -2.72 -6.98
C ILE A 30 -17.24 -3.89 -6.22
N SER A 31 -16.49 -4.54 -5.33
CA SER A 31 -16.93 -5.72 -4.60
C SER A 31 -17.74 -5.40 -3.35
N GLY A 32 -17.51 -4.23 -2.74
CA GLY A 32 -18.06 -3.89 -1.42
C GLY A 32 -17.51 -4.75 -0.28
N ILE A 33 -16.44 -5.52 -0.53
CA ILE A 33 -15.79 -6.40 0.44
C ILE A 33 -14.41 -5.80 0.74
N PRO A 34 -14.10 -5.45 2.00
CA PRO A 34 -12.80 -4.91 2.34
C PRO A 34 -11.72 -5.96 2.04
N PRO A 35 -10.61 -5.56 1.41
CA PRO A 35 -9.49 -6.47 1.24
C PRO A 35 -8.98 -6.85 2.65
N PHE A 36 -8.74 -8.14 2.86
CA PHE A 36 -8.25 -8.71 4.13
C PHE A 36 -9.24 -8.81 5.30
N ASP A 37 -10.55 -8.84 5.04
CA ASP A 37 -11.62 -8.99 6.06
C ASP A 37 -11.51 -10.24 6.97
N ASN A 38 -10.59 -11.17 6.68
CA ASN A 38 -10.47 -12.45 7.40
C ASN A 38 -9.08 -12.70 8.01
N GLU A 39 -8.22 -11.69 8.13
CA GLU A 39 -7.03 -11.80 8.98
C GLU A 39 -7.36 -11.33 10.40
N ALA A 40 -7.98 -12.20 11.18
CA ALA A 40 -7.98 -12.06 12.63
C ALA A 40 -6.51 -11.88 13.06
N HIS A 41 -6.16 -10.67 13.50
CA HIS A 41 -4.89 -10.37 14.15
C HIS A 41 -4.95 -10.96 15.57
N ASP A 42 -5.04 -12.28 15.65
CA ASP A 42 -4.86 -13.02 16.89
C ASP A 42 -3.35 -13.08 17.16
N PHE A 43 -2.90 -12.21 18.06
CA PHE A 43 -1.55 -12.21 18.64
C PHE A 43 -1.41 -13.28 19.73
#